data_AF-A0A3P1Z3F7-F1
#
_entry.id   AF-A0A3P1Z3F7-F1
#
_cell.length_a   1.000
_cell.length_b   1.000
_cell.length_c   1.000
_cell.angle_alpha   90.00
_cell.angle_beta   90.00
_cell.angle_gamma   90.00
#
_symmetry.space_group_name_H-M   'P 1'
#
loop_
_entity.id
_entity.type
_entity.pdbx_description
1 polymer ?
#
loop_
_entity_poly.entity_id
_entity_poly.type
_entity_poly.pdbx_seq_one_letter_code
_entity_poly.pdbx_strand_id
1 'polypeptide(L)'
;MTRISILFVVLMTCLLASCSSDEDKYISEFPIFEDITFYHPDSKESSLKVGEPFVATAIQKQKGKLLNTTKYRWHLENASNATHKYKSSVVYDINSENPEDTIVIDAPGRYTLIFSAEYNISGQPNLHNYNVSLPNGMGNVAYKSSALKYVVTIRKKLIVP
;
A
#
# COMPACT_ATOMS: atom_id res chain seq x y z
N MET A 1 26.43 -10.73 -74.98
CA MET A 1 26.51 -12.16 -74.64
C MET A 1 26.61 -12.30 -73.13
N THR A 2 25.52 -12.79 -72.55
CA THR A 2 25.41 -13.60 -71.32
C THR A 2 26.47 -13.44 -70.21
N ARG A 3 26.02 -12.92 -69.05
CA ARG A 3 26.50 -13.41 -67.75
C ARG A 3 25.30 -13.79 -66.88
N ILE A 4 25.10 -15.10 -66.80
CA ILE A 4 24.30 -15.77 -65.78
C ILE A 4 25.11 -15.69 -64.47
N SER A 5 24.49 -15.24 -63.38
CA SER A 5 25.03 -15.42 -62.03
C SER A 5 23.92 -15.97 -61.16
N ILE A 6 24.12 -17.22 -60.76
CA ILE A 6 23.24 -18.07 -59.97
C ILE A 6 23.60 -17.88 -58.48
N LEU A 7 22.56 -17.91 -57.64
CA LEU A 7 22.52 -18.44 -56.27
C LEU A 7 22.98 -17.59 -55.06
N PHE A 8 22.00 -17.39 -54.18
CA PHE A 8 22.05 -17.60 -52.73
C PHE A 8 23.01 -16.75 -51.87
N VAL A 9 22.44 -15.73 -51.20
CA VAL A 9 22.59 -15.58 -49.74
C VAL A 9 21.22 -15.19 -49.16
N VAL A 10 20.42 -16.22 -48.89
CA VAL A 10 19.36 -16.18 -47.87
C VAL A 10 20.08 -16.27 -46.53
N LEU A 11 20.46 -15.15 -45.89
CA LEU A 11 20.86 -15.18 -44.48
C LEU A 11 21.00 -13.78 -43.85
N MET A 12 19.90 -13.04 -43.67
CA MET A 12 19.90 -11.93 -42.71
C MET A 12 18.50 -11.54 -42.24
N THR A 13 17.71 -12.53 -41.82
CA THR A 13 16.50 -12.33 -41.01
C THR A 13 16.60 -13.14 -39.71
N CYS A 14 17.81 -13.17 -39.13
CA CYS A 14 17.98 -13.63 -37.77
C CYS A 14 17.62 -12.48 -36.82
N LEU A 15 16.50 -12.66 -36.15
CA LEU A 15 16.25 -12.18 -34.79
C LEU A 15 15.91 -10.69 -34.64
N LEU A 16 14.78 -10.28 -35.23
CA LEU A 16 13.82 -9.54 -34.41
C LEU A 16 13.13 -10.56 -33.49
N ALA A 17 13.91 -11.20 -32.61
CA ALA A 17 13.35 -11.75 -31.40
C ALA A 17 12.78 -10.54 -30.69
N SER A 18 11.45 -10.41 -30.75
CA SER A 18 10.68 -9.45 -29.98
C SER A 18 11.25 -9.45 -28.57
N CYS A 19 12.02 -8.42 -28.24
CA CYS A 19 12.39 -8.12 -26.87
C CYS A 19 11.06 -7.75 -26.22
N SER A 20 10.34 -8.73 -25.68
CA SER A 20 9.25 -8.45 -24.77
C SER A 20 9.92 -7.75 -23.59
N SER A 21 9.91 -6.42 -23.60
CA SER A 21 10.64 -5.61 -22.63
C SER A 21 10.23 -6.04 -21.23
N ASP A 22 11.13 -6.72 -20.52
CA ASP A 22 10.99 -7.13 -19.10
C ASP A 22 10.88 -5.92 -18.14
N GLU A 23 10.67 -4.71 -18.66
CA GLU A 23 10.71 -3.44 -17.94
C GLU A 23 9.71 -3.43 -16.78
N ASP A 24 8.48 -3.90 -17.01
CA ASP A 24 7.42 -3.94 -15.98
C ASP A 24 7.75 -4.86 -14.79
N LYS A 25 8.65 -5.84 -14.98
CA LYS A 25 9.04 -6.75 -13.90
C LYS A 25 9.80 -6.03 -12.80
N TYR A 26 10.56 -4.99 -13.15
CA TYR A 26 11.45 -4.26 -12.22
C TYR A 26 10.82 -2.98 -11.67
N ILE A 27 9.59 -2.65 -12.07
CA ILE A 27 8.88 -1.48 -11.54
C ILE A 27 8.33 -1.79 -10.15
N SER A 28 8.60 -0.88 -9.21
CA SER A 28 8.06 -0.92 -7.85
C SER A 28 6.69 -0.24 -7.81
N GLU A 29 5.76 -0.83 -7.06
CA GLU A 29 4.37 -0.35 -6.97
C GLU A 29 3.91 -0.20 -5.52
N PHE A 30 3.08 0.82 -5.27
CA PHE A 30 2.41 0.99 -3.99
C PHE A 30 1.44 -0.18 -3.73
N PRO A 31 1.23 -0.56 -2.47
CA PRO A 31 0.01 -1.26 -2.11
C PRO A 31 -1.19 -0.34 -2.26
N ILE A 32 -2.30 -0.86 -2.78
CA ILE A 32 -3.55 -0.12 -2.93
C ILE A 32 -4.46 -0.49 -1.76
N PHE A 33 -4.86 0.52 -1.00
CA PHE A 33 -5.77 0.37 0.14
C PHE A 33 -7.21 0.70 -0.25
N GLU A 34 -8.15 -0.08 0.26
CA GLU A 34 -9.59 0.14 0.05
C GLU A 34 -10.31 0.70 1.27
N ASP A 35 -9.90 0.33 2.49
CA ASP A 35 -10.49 0.85 3.72
C ASP A 35 -9.61 0.65 4.96
N ILE A 36 -10.04 1.26 6.07
CA ILE A 36 -9.72 0.80 7.43
C ILE A 36 -10.99 0.26 8.07
N THR A 37 -10.96 -1.00 8.49
CA THR A 37 -12.05 -1.65 9.22
C THR A 37 -11.74 -1.68 10.72
N PHE A 38 -12.80 -1.79 11.52
CA PHE A 38 -12.70 -1.82 12.98
C PHE A 38 -13.46 -3.02 13.54
N TYR A 39 -12.86 -3.73 14.49
CA TYR A 39 -13.51 -4.82 15.19
C TYR A 39 -13.01 -4.97 16.63
N HIS A 40 -13.86 -5.46 17.52
CA HIS A 40 -13.45 -5.89 18.86
C HIS A 40 -12.63 -7.19 18.76
N PRO A 41 -11.48 -7.32 19.45
CA PRO A 41 -10.57 -8.46 19.30
C PRO A 41 -11.23 -9.81 19.64
N ASP A 42 -12.08 -9.85 20.66
CA ASP A 42 -12.70 -11.12 21.13
C ASP A 42 -13.97 -11.50 20.37
N SER A 43 -14.89 -10.55 20.13
CA SER A 43 -16.19 -10.83 19.50
C SER A 43 -16.18 -10.66 17.98
N LYS A 44 -15.16 -9.99 17.42
CA LYS A 44 -15.11 -9.52 16.02
C LYS A 44 -16.31 -8.66 15.59
N GLU A 45 -17.06 -8.13 16.56
CA GLU A 45 -18.12 -7.18 16.31
C GLU A 45 -17.55 -5.81 15.96
N SER A 46 -18.26 -5.05 15.13
CA SER A 46 -17.89 -3.69 14.75
C SER A 46 -18.32 -2.62 15.77
N SER A 47 -18.87 -3.04 16.91
CA SER A 47 -19.29 -2.15 18.00
C SER A 47 -18.06 -1.66 18.76
N LEU A 48 -17.75 -0.37 18.63
CA LEU A 48 -16.68 0.28 19.38
C LEU A 48 -17.23 0.76 20.72
N LYS A 49 -16.42 0.70 21.77
CA LYS A 49 -16.76 1.25 23.08
C LYS A 49 -15.53 1.89 23.73
N VAL A 50 -15.77 2.91 24.53
CA VAL A 50 -14.73 3.52 25.37
C VAL A 50 -14.17 2.54 26.39
N GLY A 51 -12.87 2.63 26.66
CA GLY A 51 -12.15 1.78 27.61
C GLY A 51 -11.95 0.32 27.17
N GLU A 52 -12.62 -0.13 26.12
CA GLU A 52 -12.42 -1.46 25.52
C GLU A 52 -11.42 -1.37 24.34
N PRO A 53 -10.52 -2.35 24.17
CA PRO A 53 -9.63 -2.39 23.02
C PRO A 53 -10.42 -2.74 21.75
N PHE A 54 -10.07 -2.10 20.64
CA PHE A 54 -10.51 -2.49 19.31
C PHE A 54 -9.34 -2.52 18.34
N VAL A 55 -9.45 -3.35 17.30
CA VAL A 55 -8.43 -3.48 16.25
C VAL A 55 -8.86 -2.68 15.02
N ALA A 56 -7.97 -1.84 14.53
CA ALA A 56 -8.07 -1.18 13.25
C ALA A 56 -7.17 -1.89 12.23
N THR A 57 -7.72 -2.31 11.09
CA THR A 57 -6.96 -3.00 10.03
C THR A 57 -7.01 -2.20 8.74
N ALA A 58 -5.84 -1.80 8.23
CA ALA A 58 -5.73 -1.14 6.92
C ALA A 58 -5.77 -2.19 5.81
N ILE A 59 -6.91 -2.28 5.11
CA ILE A 59 -7.19 -3.33 4.14
C ILE A 59 -6.54 -2.99 2.80
N GLN A 60 -5.60 -3.84 2.38
CA GLN A 60 -4.97 -3.76 1.08
C GLN A 60 -5.80 -4.54 0.07
N LYS A 61 -6.38 -3.83 -0.91
CA LYS A 61 -7.03 -4.41 -2.09
C LYS A 61 -6.02 -5.04 -3.04
N GLN A 62 -4.84 -4.43 -3.16
CA GLN A 62 -3.72 -4.93 -3.94
C GLN A 62 -2.44 -4.77 -3.12
N LYS A 63 -1.59 -5.79 -3.14
CA LYS A 63 -0.26 -5.73 -2.51
C LYS A 63 0.69 -4.92 -3.39
N GLY A 64 1.58 -4.19 -2.74
CA GLY A 64 2.69 -3.54 -3.43
C GLY A 64 3.71 -4.56 -3.93
N LYS A 65 4.69 -4.08 -4.68
CA LYS A 65 5.69 -4.94 -5.32
C LYS A 65 7.06 -4.26 -5.30
N LEU A 66 8.11 -5.04 -5.06
CA LEU A 66 9.49 -4.58 -4.96
C LEU A 66 9.62 -3.48 -3.90
N LEU A 67 9.19 -3.82 -2.68
CA LEU A 67 9.23 -2.94 -1.53
C LEU A 67 9.98 -3.64 -0.38
N ASN A 68 10.99 -2.96 0.15
CA ASN A 68 11.80 -3.48 1.23
C ASN A 68 11.28 -2.97 2.59
N THR A 69 12.18 -2.44 3.43
CA THR A 69 11.87 -2.03 4.78
C THR A 69 10.77 -0.98 4.73
N THR A 70 9.68 -1.30 5.40
CA THR A 70 8.51 -0.47 5.50
C THR A 70 8.32 -0.04 6.94
N LYS A 71 7.96 1.22 7.15
CA LYS A 71 7.65 1.78 8.47
C LYS A 71 6.18 2.15 8.53
N TYR A 72 5.50 1.68 9.56
CA TYR A 72 4.11 1.99 9.86
C TYR A 72 4.03 2.94 11.04
N ARG A 73 3.09 3.88 10.98
CA ARG A 73 2.71 4.76 12.07
C ARG A 73 1.19 4.85 12.11
N TRP A 74 0.65 4.78 13.32
CA TRP A 74 -0.75 5.03 13.61
C TRP A 74 -0.87 6.20 14.58
N HIS A 75 -1.89 7.02 14.37
CA HIS A 75 -2.18 8.17 15.20
C HIS A 75 -3.67 8.47 15.18
N LEU A 76 -4.23 8.80 16.35
CA LEU A 76 -5.61 9.22 16.48
C LEU A 76 -5.68 10.73 16.75
N GLU A 77 -6.25 11.50 15.82
CA GLU A 77 -6.52 12.93 16.05
C GLU A 77 -7.61 13.11 17.12
N ASN A 78 -7.48 14.14 17.94
CA ASN A 78 -8.40 14.50 19.04
C ASN A 78 -8.46 13.49 20.21
N ALA A 79 -7.48 12.60 20.33
CA ALA A 79 -7.34 11.67 21.46
C ALA A 79 -5.87 11.56 21.91
N SER A 80 -5.39 12.55 22.67
CA SER A 80 -3.99 12.58 23.11
C SER A 80 -3.59 11.45 24.07
N ASN A 81 -4.57 10.81 24.72
CA ASN A 81 -4.38 9.70 25.64
C ASN A 81 -4.67 8.33 25.02
N ALA A 82 -5.00 8.24 23.73
CA ALA A 82 -5.24 6.94 23.10
C ALA A 82 -3.98 6.07 23.14
N THR A 83 -4.13 4.82 23.54
CA THR A 83 -3.02 3.85 23.48
C THR A 83 -3.04 3.11 22.17
N HIS A 84 -1.87 2.89 21.59
CA HIS A 84 -1.69 2.18 20.32
C HIS A 84 -0.74 1.01 20.50
N LYS A 85 -1.03 -0.12 19.85
CA LYS A 85 -0.19 -1.31 19.85
C LYS A 85 -0.18 -1.92 18.45
N TYR A 86 0.88 -1.65 17.71
CA TYR A 86 1.07 -2.09 16.33
C TYR A 86 2.52 -2.48 16.04
N LYS A 87 2.72 -3.24 14.96
CA LYS A 87 4.05 -3.53 14.42
C LYS A 87 4.53 -2.33 13.61
N SER A 88 5.57 -1.65 14.07
CA SER A 88 6.05 -0.39 13.47
C SER A 88 6.91 -0.58 12.22
N SER A 89 7.42 -1.79 11.95
CA SER A 89 8.22 -2.06 10.75
C SER A 89 8.16 -3.51 10.29
N VAL A 90 8.25 -3.70 8.98
CA VAL A 90 8.32 -5.00 8.30
C VAL A 90 9.31 -4.93 7.11
N VAL A 91 9.79 -6.09 6.67
CA VAL A 91 10.27 -6.24 5.29
C VAL A 91 9.05 -6.61 4.45
N TYR A 92 8.58 -5.69 3.60
CA TYR A 92 7.25 -5.79 3.00
C TYR A 92 7.10 -6.97 2.04
N ASP A 93 8.08 -7.17 1.14
CA ASP A 93 8.07 -8.31 0.21
C ASP A 93 8.06 -9.69 0.91
N ILE A 94 8.35 -9.75 2.22
CA ILE A 94 8.27 -10.97 3.04
C ILE A 94 6.98 -10.99 3.88
N ASN A 95 6.59 -9.85 4.46
CA ASN A 95 5.44 -9.72 5.36
C ASN A 95 4.52 -8.58 4.88
N SER A 96 3.71 -8.89 3.87
CA SER A 96 2.79 -7.94 3.23
C SER A 96 1.37 -8.02 3.78
N GLU A 97 1.16 -8.57 5.00
CA GLU A 97 -0.18 -8.64 5.59
C GLU A 97 -0.78 -7.23 5.79
N ASN A 98 -2.08 -7.18 6.04
CA ASN A 98 -2.74 -5.93 6.35
C ASN A 98 -2.16 -5.35 7.65
N PRO A 99 -1.69 -4.09 7.67
CA PRO A 99 -1.23 -3.45 8.88
C PRO A 99 -2.38 -3.31 9.87
N GLU A 100 -2.10 -3.62 11.13
CA GLU A 100 -3.08 -3.57 12.21
C GLU A 100 -2.56 -2.73 13.38
N ASP A 101 -3.51 -2.14 14.11
CA ASP A 101 -3.29 -1.43 15.35
C ASP A 101 -4.39 -1.77 16.35
N THR A 102 -4.00 -2.10 17.57
CA THR A 102 -4.94 -2.24 18.70
C THR A 102 -4.98 -0.92 19.47
N ILE A 103 -6.17 -0.34 19.54
CA ILE A 103 -6.40 1.01 20.06
C ILE A 103 -7.31 0.93 21.30
N VAL A 104 -7.01 1.74 22.31
CA VAL A 104 -7.92 2.01 23.45
C VAL A 104 -8.14 3.51 23.53
N ILE A 105 -9.40 3.94 23.69
CA ILE A 105 -9.81 5.33 23.81
C ILE A 105 -10.67 5.47 25.08
N ASP A 106 -10.33 6.40 25.97
CA ASP A 106 -10.99 6.51 27.28
C ASP A 106 -12.19 7.47 27.30
N ALA A 107 -12.45 8.17 26.20
CA ALA A 107 -13.53 9.16 26.12
C ALA A 107 -14.38 8.91 24.87
N PRO A 108 -15.70 9.15 24.94
CA PRO A 108 -16.56 9.03 23.79
C PRO A 108 -16.37 10.24 22.87
N GLY A 109 -16.50 10.04 21.57
CA GLY A 109 -16.25 11.13 20.64
C GLY A 109 -16.16 10.73 19.18
N ARG A 110 -15.86 11.75 18.37
CA ARG A 110 -15.61 11.63 16.93
C ARG A 110 -14.12 11.80 16.69
N TYR A 111 -13.51 10.82 16.05
CA TYR A 111 -12.08 10.78 15.84
C TYR A 111 -11.72 10.62 14.37
N THR A 112 -10.47 10.92 14.04
CA THR A 112 -9.86 10.57 12.76
C THR A 112 -8.65 9.69 13.06
N LEU A 113 -8.73 8.42 12.67
CA LEU A 113 -7.57 7.54 12.68
C LEU A 113 -6.73 7.78 11.43
N ILE A 114 -5.45 8.00 11.65
CA ILE A 114 -4.45 8.22 10.61
C ILE A 114 -3.48 7.04 10.61
N PHE A 115 -3.45 6.32 9.49
CA PHE A 115 -2.40 5.36 9.19
C PHE A 115 -1.42 5.98 8.20
N SER A 116 -0.12 5.85 8.45
CA SER A 116 0.94 6.25 7.54
C SER A 116 1.92 5.09 7.33
N ALA A 117 2.21 4.79 6.08
CA ALA A 117 3.21 3.80 5.69
C ALA A 117 4.27 4.43 4.80
N GLU A 118 5.53 4.24 5.15
CA GLU A 118 6.69 4.58 4.32
C GLU A 118 7.33 3.30 3.82
N TYR A 119 7.31 3.06 2.51
CA TYR A 119 7.91 1.90 1.86
C TYR A 119 9.21 2.32 1.16
N ASN A 120 10.31 1.64 1.45
CA ASN A 120 11.54 1.78 0.68
C ASN A 120 11.43 0.99 -0.63
N ILE A 121 11.76 1.64 -1.74
CA ILE A 121 11.70 1.07 -3.09
C ILE A 121 12.89 0.12 -3.30
N SER A 122 12.66 -1.07 -3.90
CA SER A 122 13.73 -2.03 -4.25
C SER A 122 13.89 -2.28 -5.76
N GLY A 123 13.10 -1.60 -6.60
CA GLY A 123 13.24 -1.60 -8.06
C GLY A 123 13.24 -0.19 -8.67
N GLN A 124 12.76 -0.07 -9.91
CA GLN A 124 12.56 1.21 -10.58
C GLN A 124 11.32 1.92 -10.02
N PRO A 125 11.42 3.22 -9.66
CA PRO A 125 10.30 3.94 -9.09
C PRO A 125 9.26 4.30 -10.17
N ASN A 126 8.01 3.96 -9.91
CA ASN A 126 6.83 4.49 -10.59
C ASN A 126 6.37 5.77 -9.89
N LEU A 127 6.68 6.91 -10.49
CA LEU A 127 6.42 8.23 -9.90
C LEU A 127 5.02 8.72 -10.27
N HIS A 128 4.07 8.49 -9.37
CA HIS A 128 2.74 9.07 -9.45
C HIS A 128 2.21 9.45 -8.06
N ASN A 129 1.45 10.55 -7.99
CA ASN A 129 0.84 11.06 -6.76
C ASN A 129 -0.66 11.23 -7.00
N TYR A 130 -1.47 10.68 -6.12
CA TYR A 130 -2.92 10.74 -6.27
C TYR A 130 -3.62 10.54 -4.92
N ASN A 131 -4.92 10.85 -4.90
CA ASN A 131 -5.78 10.63 -3.75
C ASN A 131 -7.00 9.81 -4.17
N VAL A 132 -7.47 8.96 -3.26
CA VAL A 132 -8.68 8.17 -3.45
C VAL A 132 -9.58 8.40 -2.25
N SER A 133 -10.87 8.65 -2.48
CA SER A 133 -11.86 8.72 -1.41
C SER A 133 -12.18 7.33 -0.89
N LEU A 134 -12.23 7.16 0.42
CA LEU A 134 -12.75 5.94 1.02
C LEU A 134 -14.27 5.85 0.82
N PRO A 135 -14.85 4.64 0.89
CA PRO A 135 -16.30 4.45 0.77
C PRO A 135 -17.10 5.37 1.71
N ASN A 136 -18.28 5.78 1.25
CA ASN A 136 -19.26 6.54 2.03
C ASN A 136 -18.75 7.89 2.58
N GLY A 137 -17.68 8.47 2.00
CA GLY A 137 -17.14 9.76 2.45
C GLY A 137 -16.47 9.73 3.82
N MET A 138 -16.15 8.52 4.30
CA MET A 138 -15.60 8.29 5.64
C MET A 138 -14.11 8.63 5.74
N GLY A 139 -13.47 9.08 4.66
CA GLY A 139 -12.05 9.37 4.67
C GLY A 139 -11.43 9.39 3.28
N ASN A 140 -10.10 9.36 3.24
CA ASN A 140 -9.33 9.34 2.01
C ASN A 140 -7.98 8.62 2.19
N VAL A 141 -7.42 8.16 1.09
CA VAL A 141 -6.05 7.66 0.98
C VAL A 141 -5.26 8.61 0.10
N ALA A 142 -4.09 9.01 0.56
CA ALA A 142 -3.13 9.82 -0.18
C ALA A 142 -1.89 8.99 -0.52
N TYR A 143 -1.50 9.00 -1.77
CA TYR A 143 -0.32 8.31 -2.30
C TYR A 143 0.70 9.34 -2.75
N LYS A 144 1.93 9.23 -2.25
CA LYS A 144 3.06 10.08 -2.61
C LYS A 144 4.27 9.24 -2.97
N SER A 145 4.86 9.50 -4.12
CA SER A 145 6.07 8.84 -4.62
C SER A 145 7.27 9.78 -4.63
N SER A 146 8.43 9.18 -4.51
CA SER A 146 9.74 9.79 -4.69
C SER A 146 10.71 8.75 -5.24
N ALA A 147 11.92 9.15 -5.59
CA ALA A 147 12.91 8.24 -6.18
C ALA A 147 13.30 7.05 -5.28
N LEU A 148 13.19 7.20 -3.95
CA LEU A 148 13.64 6.18 -2.99
C LEU A 148 12.50 5.57 -2.15
N LYS A 149 11.36 6.27 -2.08
CA LYS A 149 10.29 5.94 -1.16
C LYS A 149 8.91 6.21 -1.71
N TYR A 150 8.00 5.37 -1.26
CA TYR A 150 6.56 5.55 -1.37
C TYR A 150 5.99 5.85 0.01
N VAL A 151 5.07 6.81 0.07
CA VAL A 151 4.35 7.17 1.29
C VAL A 151 2.86 7.05 1.02
N VAL A 152 2.19 6.21 1.81
CA VAL A 152 0.73 6.10 1.83
C VAL A 152 0.22 6.67 3.14
N THR A 153 -0.84 7.48 3.08
CA THR A 153 -1.52 8.01 4.26
C THR A 153 -3.02 7.81 4.13
N ILE A 154 -3.60 7.05 5.05
CA ILE A 154 -5.05 6.86 5.14
C ILE A 154 -5.57 7.72 6.29
N ARG A 155 -6.65 8.46 6.06
CA ARG A 155 -7.43 9.12 7.12
C ARG A 155 -8.82 8.50 7.13
N LYS A 156 -9.21 7.90 8.24
CA LYS A 156 -10.53 7.27 8.42
C LYS A 156 -11.23 7.88 9.64
N LYS A 157 -12.44 8.39 9.43
CA LYS A 157 -13.30 8.89 10.50
C LYS A 157 -13.92 7.70 11.25
N LEU A 158 -14.07 7.83 12.56
CA LEU A 158 -14.78 6.88 13.42
C LEU A 158 -15.50 7.60 14.55
N ILE A 159 -16.49 6.93 15.12
CA ILE A 159 -17.26 7.38 16.28
C ILE A 159 -17.17 6.30 17.33
N VAL A 160 -16.82 6.69 18.56
CA VAL A 160 -16.81 5.80 19.72
C VAL A 160 -17.85 6.32 20.70
N PRO A 161 -18.91 5.54 21.01
CA PRO A 161 -19.97 5.91 21.93
C PRO A 161 -19.55 5.83 23.39
#